data_AF-R0K3S4-F1
#
_entry.id   AF-R0K3S4-F1
#
_cell.length_a   1.000
_cell.length_b   1.000
_cell.length_c   1.000
_cell.angle_alpha   90.00
_cell.angle_beta   90.00
_cell.angle_gamma   90.00
#
_symmetry.space_group_name_H-M   'P 1'
#
loop_
_entity.id
_entity.type
_entity.pdbx_description
1 polymer ?
#
loop_
_entity_poly.entity_id
_entity_poly.type
_entity_poly.pdbx_seq_one_letter_code
_entity_poly.pdbx_strand_id
1 'polypeptide(L)'
;MDDWQDAAFSSRHMHNRTGRSAKSKHSSSAFDVRKTFASYSVKCPAWHKALGTNSDAPPHHLEASLELYRLTDSGEGIVGELLLPGVLCPAVILAGSRDALRRTIADMEPSAETTNNTNNTDQDDASSSEAEPESPAQTRFETFEKNSFRSPKFWLQWSGSPVSSHAPPSHHHAVAKEKLPAVQSDLGYLVFSGNDCRKFKGTLNCAALKWKNVPITGHKVVGRSEVDTQVRWGEEGVLL
;
A
#
# COMPACT_ATOMS: atom_id res chain seq x y z
N MET A 1 -37.93 57.83 10.98
CA MET A 1 -37.47 56.94 12.05
C MET A 1 -37.50 55.54 11.48
N ASP A 2 -36.35 55.03 11.04
CA ASP A 2 -36.11 53.59 10.83
C ASP A 2 -34.59 53.37 10.68
N ASP A 3 -33.89 53.43 11.81
CA ASP A 3 -32.43 53.30 11.98
C ASP A 3 -31.95 51.83 11.87
N TRP A 4 -32.54 51.02 10.97
CA TRP A 4 -32.09 49.64 10.74
C TRP A 4 -31.34 49.46 9.41
N GLN A 5 -31.47 50.38 8.45
CA GLN A 5 -30.73 50.32 7.18
C GLN A 5 -29.29 50.82 7.30
N ASP A 6 -29.03 51.89 8.06
CA ASP A 6 -27.67 52.44 8.22
C ASP A 6 -26.76 51.54 9.08
N ALA A 7 -27.33 50.72 9.96
CA ALA A 7 -26.57 49.71 10.72
C ALA A 7 -26.11 48.53 9.85
N ALA A 8 -26.81 48.22 8.75
CA ALA A 8 -26.51 47.08 7.90
C ALA A 8 -25.31 47.32 6.97
N PHE A 9 -25.05 48.57 6.57
CA PHE A 9 -23.97 48.92 5.63
C PHE A 9 -22.72 49.52 6.30
N SER A 10 -22.76 49.84 7.59
CA SER A 10 -21.65 50.47 8.34
C SER A 10 -20.56 49.50 8.83
N SER A 11 -20.80 48.18 8.87
CA SER A 11 -19.88 47.21 9.53
C SER A 11 -18.72 46.66 8.69
N ARG A 12 -18.24 47.37 7.66
CA ARG A 12 -17.01 46.98 6.95
C ARG A 12 -15.96 48.08 6.95
N HIS A 13 -15.46 48.36 8.14
CA HIS A 13 -14.18 49.04 8.32
C HIS A 13 -13.05 48.13 7.82
N MET A 14 -12.42 48.51 6.70
CA MET A 14 -11.19 47.90 6.22
C MET A 14 -10.09 48.03 7.27
N HIS A 15 -9.56 46.88 7.73
CA HIS A 15 -8.25 46.84 8.36
C HIS A 15 -7.26 46.19 7.40
N ASN A 16 -6.61 47.05 6.61
CA ASN A 16 -5.33 46.70 6.01
C ASN A 16 -4.26 46.76 7.11
N ARG A 17 -3.94 45.61 7.70
CA ARG A 17 -2.76 45.46 8.56
C ARG A 17 -1.90 44.33 8.02
N THR A 18 -0.92 44.72 7.22
CA THR A 18 0.37 44.07 7.06
C THR A 18 1.00 43.80 8.43
N GLY A 19 0.70 42.65 9.00
CA GLY A 19 1.40 42.07 10.14
C GLY A 19 1.98 40.74 9.71
N ARG A 20 3.28 40.73 9.43
CA ARG A 20 4.08 39.51 9.22
C ARG A 20 4.03 38.66 10.49
N SER A 21 3.04 37.78 10.56
CA SER A 21 3.05 36.61 11.42
C SER A 21 3.28 35.43 10.50
N ALA A 22 4.46 34.83 10.60
CA ALA A 22 4.82 33.59 9.92
C ALA A 22 3.90 32.48 10.45
N LYS A 23 2.72 32.39 9.84
CA LYS A 23 1.78 31.29 10.03
C LYS A 23 2.50 30.06 9.51
N SER A 24 2.91 29.18 10.41
CA SER A 24 3.38 27.84 10.09
C SER A 24 2.34 27.20 9.18
N LYS A 25 2.67 27.17 7.89
CA LYS A 25 1.85 26.64 6.82
C LYS A 25 1.94 25.12 6.91
N HIS A 26 1.36 24.53 7.96
CA HIS A 26 0.81 23.18 7.84
C HIS A 26 -0.42 23.30 6.95
N SER A 27 -0.16 23.52 5.65
CA SER A 27 -1.11 23.20 4.61
C SER A 27 -1.51 21.76 4.88
N SER A 28 -2.81 21.54 5.07
CA SER A 28 -3.47 20.27 4.79
C SER A 28 -3.25 19.97 3.30
N SER A 29 -2.01 19.72 2.91
CA SER A 29 -1.66 19.42 1.53
C SER A 29 -2.40 18.14 1.22
N ALA A 30 -3.07 18.12 0.07
CA ALA A 30 -3.63 16.90 -0.51
C ALA A 30 -2.62 15.75 -0.35
N PHE A 31 -3.16 14.55 -0.15
CA PHE A 31 -2.34 13.37 -0.03
C PHE A 31 -1.52 13.18 -1.32
N ASP A 32 -0.20 13.09 -1.20
CA ASP A 32 0.68 12.80 -2.34
C ASP A 32 1.14 11.35 -2.19
N VAL A 33 0.69 10.49 -3.11
CA VAL A 33 0.99 9.06 -3.11
C VAL A 33 2.50 8.78 -3.11
N ARG A 34 3.33 9.65 -3.69
CA ARG A 34 4.79 9.48 -3.72
C ARG A 34 5.42 9.57 -2.33
N LYS A 35 4.71 10.15 -1.36
CA LYS A 35 5.15 10.12 0.04
C LYS A 35 5.10 8.71 0.63
N THR A 36 4.49 7.73 -0.03
CA THR A 36 4.57 6.32 0.37
C THR A 36 5.91 5.69 0.04
N PHE A 37 6.69 6.23 -0.92
CA PHE A 37 7.94 5.61 -1.33
C PHE A 37 9.00 5.72 -0.25
N ALA A 38 9.44 4.57 0.25
CA ALA A 38 10.29 4.47 1.42
C ALA A 38 10.63 3.02 1.78
N SER A 39 11.65 2.91 2.63
CA SER A 39 11.95 1.75 3.45
C SER A 39 11.20 1.86 4.78
N TYR A 40 10.44 0.82 5.14
CA TYR A 40 9.71 0.72 6.39
C TYR A 40 10.21 -0.46 7.21
N SER A 41 10.46 -0.25 8.50
CA SER A 41 10.65 -1.34 9.46
C SER A 41 9.27 -1.87 9.85
N VAL A 42 9.10 -3.20 9.83
CA VAL A 42 7.81 -3.88 9.98
C VAL A 42 7.80 -4.74 11.23
N LYS A 43 6.68 -4.68 11.96
CA LYS A 43 6.36 -5.59 13.07
C LYS A 43 5.21 -6.49 12.67
N CYS A 44 5.45 -7.80 12.71
CA CYS A 44 4.48 -8.84 12.44
C CYS A 44 4.57 -9.92 13.53
N PRO A 45 3.67 -9.93 14.54
CA PRO A 45 3.73 -10.91 15.63
C PRO A 45 3.61 -12.37 15.16
N ALA A 46 2.88 -12.61 14.07
CA ALA A 46 2.75 -13.97 13.53
C ALA A 46 4.04 -14.45 12.84
N TRP A 47 4.83 -13.54 12.28
CA TRP A 47 6.16 -13.86 11.72
C TRP A 47 7.11 -14.33 12.83
N HIS A 48 7.15 -13.66 13.98
CA HIS A 48 7.97 -14.10 15.12
C HIS A 48 7.59 -15.52 15.58
N LYS A 49 6.29 -15.81 15.61
CA LYS A 49 5.79 -17.16 15.94
C LYS A 49 6.17 -18.20 14.89
N ALA A 50 6.11 -17.84 13.60
CA ALA A 50 6.47 -18.74 12.50
C ALA A 50 7.98 -19.07 12.45
N LEU A 51 8.83 -18.17 12.94
CA LEU A 51 10.26 -18.41 13.11
C LEU A 51 10.58 -19.39 14.27
N GLY A 52 9.60 -19.77 15.09
CA GLY A 52 9.83 -20.63 16.26
C GLY A 52 10.66 -19.95 17.36
N THR A 53 10.84 -18.63 17.31
CA THR A 53 11.51 -17.90 18.37
C THR A 53 10.58 -17.76 19.56
N ASN A 54 10.87 -18.47 20.65
CA ASN A 54 10.16 -18.32 21.94
C ASN A 54 10.43 -16.96 22.63
N SER A 55 11.22 -16.08 22.02
CA SER A 55 11.45 -14.72 22.47
C SER A 55 10.48 -13.77 21.77
N ASP A 56 9.96 -12.79 22.52
CA ASP A 56 9.11 -11.72 21.96
C ASP A 56 9.85 -10.85 20.92
N ALA A 57 11.18 -10.96 20.84
CA ALA A 57 12.03 -10.27 19.88
C ALA A 57 12.69 -11.25 18.88
N PRO A 58 12.63 -10.97 17.57
CA PRO A 58 13.42 -11.70 16.58
C PRO A 58 14.90 -11.45 16.87
N PRO A 59 15.79 -12.38 16.50
CA PRO A 59 17.21 -12.17 16.71
C PRO A 59 17.65 -10.91 15.97
N HIS A 60 18.54 -10.10 16.57
CA HIS A 60 18.93 -8.76 16.11
C HIS A 60 19.40 -8.65 14.64
N HIS A 61 19.66 -9.78 13.97
CA HIS A 61 20.08 -9.84 12.57
C HIS A 61 18.92 -10.01 11.58
N LEU A 62 17.70 -10.30 12.04
CA LEU A 62 16.51 -10.44 11.19
C LEU A 62 15.58 -9.25 11.44
N GLU A 63 15.58 -8.31 10.50
CA GLU A 63 14.62 -7.19 10.51
C GLU A 63 13.61 -7.39 9.38
N ALA A 64 12.33 -7.40 9.72
CA ALA A 64 11.28 -7.38 8.71
C ALA A 64 11.14 -5.97 8.14
N SER A 65 11.01 -5.87 6.83
CA SER A 65 10.92 -4.59 6.14
C SER A 65 9.86 -4.60 5.04
N LEU A 66 9.38 -3.42 4.69
CA LEU A 66 8.55 -3.18 3.52
C LEU A 66 9.19 -2.05 2.71
N GLU A 67 9.48 -2.32 1.45
CA GLU A 67 10.00 -1.33 0.53
C GLU A 67 8.92 -0.97 -0.49
N LEU A 68 8.65 0.32 -0.65
CA LEU A 68 7.73 0.83 -1.67
C LEU A 68 8.53 1.69 -2.66
N TYR A 69 8.54 1.30 -3.93
CA TYR A 69 9.52 1.80 -4.89
C TYR A 69 8.97 2.85 -5.83
N ARG A 70 7.81 2.58 -6.46
CA ARG A 70 7.29 3.37 -7.57
C ARG A 70 5.80 3.14 -7.81
N LEU A 71 5.21 3.93 -8.69
CA LEU A 71 3.90 3.61 -9.25
C LEU A 71 4.01 2.54 -10.34
N THR A 72 2.90 1.89 -10.61
CA THR A 72 2.71 1.12 -11.85
C THR A 72 2.62 2.04 -13.05
N ASP A 73 2.77 1.50 -14.26
CA ASP A 73 2.77 2.29 -15.49
C ASP A 73 1.40 2.98 -15.72
N SER A 74 0.32 2.31 -15.29
CA SER A 74 -1.04 2.87 -15.23
C SER A 74 -1.19 4.00 -14.20
N GLY A 75 -0.30 4.07 -13.21
CA GLY A 75 -0.35 5.00 -12.09
C GLY A 75 -1.43 4.69 -11.06
N GLU A 76 -2.15 3.57 -11.18
CA GLU A 76 -3.23 3.19 -10.26
C GLU A 76 -2.75 2.33 -9.08
N GLY A 77 -1.53 1.80 -9.15
CA GLY A 77 -0.93 0.97 -8.10
C GLY A 77 0.47 1.43 -7.67
N ILE A 78 0.91 0.96 -6.51
CA ILE A 78 2.28 1.12 -5.99
C ILE A 78 2.93 -0.26 -5.98
N VAL A 79 4.13 -0.35 -6.51
CA VAL A 79 4.96 -1.57 -6.53
C VAL A 79 5.94 -1.55 -5.36
N GLY A 80 6.09 -2.69 -4.69
CA GLY A 80 7.00 -2.86 -3.56
C GLY A 80 7.39 -4.30 -3.30
N GLU A 81 8.10 -4.51 -2.20
CA GLU A 81 8.49 -5.83 -1.69
C GLU A 81 8.36 -5.87 -0.17
N LEU A 82 7.88 -6.99 0.37
CA LEU A 82 7.79 -7.23 1.82
C LEU A 82 8.81 -8.29 2.23
N LEU A 83 9.78 -7.95 3.07
CA LEU A 83 10.72 -8.93 3.60
C LEU A 83 10.28 -9.37 4.99
N LEU A 84 9.92 -10.65 5.13
CA LEU A 84 9.76 -11.37 6.39
C LEU A 84 10.82 -12.48 6.44
N PRO A 85 12.04 -12.18 6.91
CA PRO A 85 13.18 -13.09 6.80
C PRO A 85 12.87 -14.51 7.29
N GLY A 86 13.32 -15.51 6.53
CA GLY A 86 13.11 -16.93 6.83
C GLY A 86 11.68 -17.44 6.65
N VAL A 87 10.73 -16.59 6.24
CA VAL A 87 9.31 -16.95 6.12
C VAL A 87 8.73 -16.56 4.77
N LEU A 88 8.90 -15.31 4.34
CA LEU A 88 8.26 -14.79 3.13
C LEU A 88 9.03 -13.58 2.57
N CYS A 89 9.24 -13.54 1.26
CA CYS A 89 9.77 -12.36 0.55
C CYS A 89 8.96 -12.17 -0.74
N PRO A 90 7.74 -11.61 -0.69
CA PRO A 90 6.90 -11.46 -1.86
C PRO A 90 6.99 -10.05 -2.46
N ALA A 91 6.73 -9.99 -3.76
CA ALA A 91 6.32 -8.75 -4.39
C ALA A 91 4.98 -8.30 -3.80
N VAL A 92 4.78 -6.99 -3.64
CA VAL A 92 3.52 -6.40 -3.19
C VAL A 92 3.03 -5.34 -4.16
N ILE A 93 1.71 -5.32 -4.37
CA ILE A 93 1.00 -4.26 -5.09
C ILE A 93 0.01 -3.63 -4.12
N LEU A 94 0.05 -2.30 -4.03
CA LEU A 94 -0.93 -1.50 -3.30
C LEU A 94 -1.81 -0.71 -4.25
N ALA A 95 -3.09 -0.56 -3.97
CA ALA A 95 -3.96 0.36 -4.71
C ALA A 95 -4.99 1.05 -3.81
N GLY A 96 -5.48 2.22 -4.24
CA GLY A 96 -6.44 3.02 -3.46
C GLY A 96 -7.83 2.38 -3.33
N SER A 97 -8.19 1.47 -4.23
CA SER A 97 -9.46 0.72 -4.24
C SER A 97 -9.23 -0.75 -4.61
N ARG A 98 -10.23 -1.60 -4.35
CA ARG A 98 -10.18 -3.03 -4.73
C ARG A 98 -10.19 -3.20 -6.24
N ASP A 99 -10.92 -2.36 -6.94
CA ASP A 99 -11.04 -2.47 -8.40
C ASP A 99 -9.77 -2.00 -9.09
N ALA A 100 -9.16 -0.91 -8.62
CA ALA A 100 -7.83 -0.50 -9.08
C ALA A 100 -6.79 -1.61 -8.83
N LEU A 101 -6.82 -2.27 -7.66
CA LEU A 101 -5.94 -3.39 -7.35
C LEU A 101 -6.12 -4.55 -8.35
N ARG A 102 -7.37 -4.96 -8.59
CA ARG A 102 -7.69 -6.05 -9.52
C ARG A 102 -7.23 -5.75 -10.95
N ARG A 103 -7.51 -4.55 -11.46
CA ARG A 103 -7.08 -4.12 -12.80
C ARG A 103 -5.56 -4.11 -12.91
N THR A 104 -4.89 -3.50 -11.94
CA THR A 104 -3.43 -3.42 -11.91
C THR A 104 -2.77 -4.81 -11.96
N ILE A 105 -3.32 -5.80 -11.25
CA ILE A 105 -2.78 -7.16 -11.24
C ILE A 105 -3.05 -7.89 -12.54
N ALA A 106 -4.26 -7.74 -13.11
CA ALA A 106 -4.59 -8.30 -14.41
C ALA A 106 -3.69 -7.77 -15.53
N ASP A 107 -3.24 -6.52 -15.44
CA ASP A 107 -2.30 -5.93 -16.40
C ASP A 107 -0.86 -6.49 -16.26
N MET A 108 -0.50 -7.01 -15.08
CA MET A 108 0.83 -7.55 -14.79
C MET A 108 0.97 -9.05 -15.04
N GLU A 109 -0.12 -9.81 -14.96
CA GLU A 109 -0.11 -11.23 -15.28
C GLU A 109 -0.14 -11.42 -16.81
N PRO A 110 0.89 -12.03 -17.42
CA PRO A 110 0.87 -12.30 -18.84
C PRO A 110 -0.27 -13.27 -19.14
N SER A 111 -1.28 -12.76 -19.84
CA SER A 111 -2.54 -13.45 -20.17
C SER A 111 -2.31 -14.89 -20.65
N ALA A 112 -2.57 -15.85 -19.76
CA ALA A 112 -3.06 -17.15 -20.16
C ALA A 112 -4.57 -16.99 -20.39
N GLU A 113 -4.92 -16.71 -21.64
CA GLU A 113 -6.27 -16.67 -22.24
C GLU A 113 -7.46 -16.23 -21.36
N THR A 114 -7.94 -15.03 -21.68
CA THR A 114 -9.26 -14.48 -21.40
C THR A 114 -10.36 -15.55 -21.34
N THR A 115 -10.82 -15.89 -20.13
CA THR A 115 -12.14 -16.50 -19.94
C THR A 115 -13.06 -15.47 -19.30
N ASN A 116 -14.02 -15.05 -20.11
CA ASN A 116 -15.03 -14.04 -19.85
C ASN A 116 -16.07 -14.50 -18.80
N ASN A 117 -16.82 -13.53 -18.27
CA ASN A 117 -18.01 -13.59 -17.41
C ASN A 117 -17.83 -13.72 -15.89
N THR A 118 -18.13 -12.63 -15.18
CA THR A 118 -19.36 -12.56 -14.36
C THR A 118 -19.79 -11.10 -14.20
N ASN A 119 -20.96 -10.77 -14.75
CA ASN A 119 -21.75 -9.58 -14.40
C ASN A 119 -22.00 -9.55 -12.88
N ASN A 120 -21.59 -8.49 -12.22
CA ASN A 120 -22.27 -8.01 -11.02
C ASN A 120 -22.43 -6.49 -11.14
N THR A 121 -23.65 -6.09 -11.48
CA THR A 121 -24.20 -4.75 -11.27
C THR A 121 -24.25 -4.48 -9.78
N ASP A 122 -23.29 -3.72 -9.26
CA ASP A 122 -23.48 -2.89 -8.08
C ASP A 122 -23.50 -1.43 -8.57
N GLN A 123 -24.71 -0.89 -8.56
CA GLN A 123 -25.05 0.46 -8.99
C GLN A 123 -24.74 1.40 -7.82
N ASP A 124 -23.54 1.97 -7.79
CA ASP A 124 -23.23 3.12 -6.94
C ASP A 124 -23.17 4.38 -7.81
N ASP A 125 -24.02 5.32 -7.42
CA ASP A 125 -24.33 6.62 -8.01
C ASP A 125 -23.08 7.49 -8.23
N ALA A 126 -22.67 7.64 -9.49
CA ALA A 126 -21.66 8.60 -9.91
C ALA A 126 -22.29 9.58 -10.90
N SER A 127 -22.64 10.77 -10.41
CA SER A 127 -22.96 11.92 -11.25
C SER A 127 -21.72 12.32 -12.07
N SER A 128 -21.70 11.86 -13.32
CA SER A 128 -20.69 12.21 -14.32
C SER A 128 -20.92 13.63 -14.80
N SER A 129 -20.14 14.59 -14.29
CA SER A 129 -19.85 15.81 -15.03
C SER A 129 -18.66 15.52 -15.95
N GLU A 130 -18.94 15.35 -17.24
CA GLU A 130 -17.94 15.23 -18.29
C GLU A 130 -17.12 16.52 -18.37
N ALA A 131 -15.95 16.53 -17.73
CA ALA A 131 -14.89 17.47 -18.01
C ALA A 131 -13.73 16.69 -18.64
N GLU A 132 -13.31 17.14 -19.82
CA GLU A 132 -12.14 16.65 -20.56
C GLU A 132 -10.93 16.43 -19.62
N PRO A 133 -10.23 15.28 -19.70
CA PRO A 133 -9.16 14.98 -18.76
C PRO A 133 -7.95 15.90 -18.98
N GLU A 134 -7.69 16.79 -18.01
CA GLU A 134 -6.37 17.40 -17.86
C GLU A 134 -5.35 16.27 -17.63
N SER A 135 -4.40 16.12 -18.56
CA SER A 135 -3.24 15.22 -18.61
C SER A 135 -3.30 13.86 -17.86
N PRO A 136 -2.81 12.75 -18.45
CA PRO A 136 -2.80 11.45 -17.78
C PRO A 136 -2.04 11.42 -16.44
N ALA A 137 -1.20 12.41 -16.15
CA ALA A 137 -0.54 12.56 -14.86
C ALA A 137 -1.49 13.04 -13.75
N GLN A 138 -2.44 13.92 -14.04
CA GLN A 138 -3.32 14.57 -13.06
C GLN A 138 -4.41 13.61 -12.57
N THR A 139 -5.01 12.88 -13.51
CA THR A 139 -5.99 11.80 -13.25
C THR A 139 -5.43 10.68 -12.37
N ARG A 140 -4.12 10.38 -12.45
CA ARG A 140 -3.47 9.36 -11.60
C ARG A 140 -3.47 9.74 -10.11
N PHE A 141 -3.31 11.03 -9.79
CA PHE A 141 -3.28 11.48 -8.40
C PHE A 141 -4.69 11.54 -7.80
N GLU A 142 -5.69 11.94 -8.59
CA GLU A 142 -7.09 12.02 -8.16
C GLU A 142 -7.63 10.68 -7.63
N THR A 143 -7.18 9.56 -8.22
CA THR A 143 -7.55 8.19 -7.79
C THR A 143 -7.21 7.93 -6.32
N PHE A 144 -6.14 8.54 -5.81
CA PHE A 144 -5.73 8.44 -4.41
C PHE A 144 -6.24 9.59 -3.54
N GLU A 145 -6.59 10.74 -4.14
CA GLU A 145 -7.10 11.90 -3.41
C GLU A 145 -8.51 11.69 -2.84
N LYS A 146 -9.34 10.83 -3.43
CA LYS A 146 -10.65 10.47 -2.83
C LYS A 146 -10.53 9.80 -1.46
N ASN A 147 -9.32 9.38 -1.05
CA ASN A 147 -9.00 8.79 0.27
C ASN A 147 -8.43 9.81 1.29
N SER A 148 -8.54 11.11 1.01
CA SER A 148 -7.87 12.26 1.67
C SER A 148 -8.26 12.55 3.14
N PHE A 149 -9.15 11.80 3.78
CA PHE A 149 -9.47 12.05 5.20
C PHE A 149 -8.43 11.43 6.15
N ARG A 150 -7.29 12.12 6.28
CA ARG A 150 -6.26 12.01 7.35
C ARG A 150 -5.55 10.66 7.53
N SER A 151 -6.00 9.59 6.90
CA SER A 151 -5.37 8.26 6.98
C SER A 151 -5.54 7.50 5.67
N PRO A 152 -4.62 7.69 4.69
CA PRO A 152 -4.68 7.01 3.40
C PRO A 152 -4.72 5.49 3.57
N LYS A 153 -5.73 4.84 2.99
CA LYS A 153 -5.89 3.37 2.99
C LYS A 153 -5.60 2.80 1.61
N PHE A 154 -4.86 1.70 1.60
CA PHE A 154 -4.52 0.94 0.42
C PHE A 154 -4.90 -0.52 0.59
N TRP A 155 -5.52 -1.09 -0.43
CA TRP A 155 -5.63 -2.54 -0.56
C TRP A 155 -4.29 -3.10 -1.00
N LEU A 156 -3.92 -4.26 -0.47
CA LEU A 156 -2.66 -4.93 -0.74
C LEU A 156 -2.96 -6.30 -1.33
N GLN A 157 -2.23 -6.68 -2.38
CA GLN A 157 -2.03 -8.08 -2.76
C GLN A 157 -0.54 -8.35 -2.80
N TRP A 158 -0.14 -9.54 -2.35
CA TRP A 158 1.23 -10.00 -2.46
C TRP A 158 1.31 -11.26 -3.30
N SER A 159 2.46 -11.51 -3.90
CA SER A 159 2.76 -12.72 -4.66
C SER A 159 4.17 -13.20 -4.36
N GLY A 160 4.30 -14.47 -3.98
CA GLY A 160 5.60 -15.08 -3.66
C GLY A 160 5.47 -16.49 -3.07
N SER A 161 6.60 -17.08 -2.69
CA SER A 161 6.66 -18.45 -2.17
C SER A 161 6.98 -18.47 -0.68
N PRO A 162 6.00 -18.79 0.19
CA PRO A 162 6.25 -18.95 1.62
C PRO A 162 7.22 -20.12 1.88
N VAL A 163 8.22 -19.89 2.72
CA VAL A 163 9.14 -20.94 3.18
C VAL A 163 8.43 -21.74 4.27
N SER A 164 8.08 -23.00 3.98
CA SER A 164 7.47 -23.89 4.98
C SER A 164 8.57 -24.46 5.89
N SER A 165 8.61 -24.02 7.14
CA SER A 165 9.55 -24.54 8.16
C SER A 165 9.19 -25.94 8.69
N HIS A 166 8.16 -26.60 8.14
CA HIS A 166 7.65 -27.89 8.62
C HIS A 166 8.09 -29.13 7.83
N ALA A 167 9.04 -29.01 6.88
CA ALA A 167 9.65 -30.21 6.31
C ALA A 167 10.61 -30.82 7.35
N PRO A 168 10.39 -32.05 7.87
CA PRO A 168 11.38 -32.69 8.71
C PRO A 168 12.68 -32.88 7.91
N PRO A 169 13.86 -32.74 8.54
CA PRO A 169 15.12 -33.03 7.88
C PRO A 169 15.14 -34.52 7.53
N SER A 170 14.83 -34.85 6.28
CA SER A 170 14.90 -36.22 5.81
C SER A 170 16.38 -36.57 5.59
N HIS A 171 17.00 -37.12 6.62
CA HIS A 171 18.27 -37.84 6.52
C HIS A 171 18.06 -39.17 5.80
N HIS A 172 17.56 -39.17 4.56
CA HIS A 172 17.66 -40.33 3.69
C HIS A 172 17.79 -39.87 2.24
N HIS A 173 18.92 -40.22 1.64
CA HIS A 173 19.19 -40.13 0.21
C HIS A 173 18.07 -40.82 -0.58
N ALA A 174 17.09 -40.04 -1.02
CA ALA A 174 16.19 -40.40 -2.09
C ALA A 174 15.96 -39.15 -2.93
N VAL A 175 16.22 -39.27 -4.23
CA VAL A 175 16.00 -38.24 -5.25
C VAL A 175 14.48 -38.03 -5.37
N ALA A 176 13.88 -37.38 -4.38
CA ALA A 176 12.55 -36.82 -4.49
C ALA A 176 12.72 -35.49 -5.22
N LYS A 177 12.04 -35.32 -6.35
CA LYS A 177 11.84 -34.00 -6.97
C LYS A 177 11.25 -33.10 -5.89
N GLU A 178 12.09 -32.27 -5.24
CA GLU A 178 11.61 -31.23 -4.35
C GLU A 178 10.65 -30.37 -5.16
N LYS A 179 9.37 -30.49 -4.84
CA LYS A 179 8.33 -29.69 -5.47
C LYS A 179 8.61 -28.27 -5.00
N LEU A 180 9.16 -27.43 -5.89
CA LEU A 180 9.43 -26.03 -5.62
C LEU A 180 8.19 -25.41 -4.95
N PRO A 181 8.36 -24.59 -3.89
CA PRO A 181 7.24 -24.02 -3.18
C PRO A 181 6.41 -23.20 -4.17
N ALA A 182 5.19 -23.69 -4.43
CA ALA A 182 4.30 -23.06 -5.40
C ALA A 182 4.08 -21.60 -5.03
N VAL A 183 4.23 -20.71 -6.01
CA VAL A 183 3.93 -19.28 -5.86
C VAL A 183 2.48 -19.16 -5.40
N GLN A 184 2.26 -18.37 -4.35
CA GLN A 184 0.96 -18.07 -3.79
C GLN A 184 0.74 -16.57 -3.80
N SER A 185 -0.53 -16.19 -3.84
CA SER A 185 -0.93 -14.80 -3.66
C SER A 185 -2.06 -14.70 -2.65
N ASP A 186 -2.05 -13.64 -1.86
CA ASP A 186 -3.08 -13.40 -0.86
C ASP A 186 -3.26 -11.89 -0.61
N LEU A 187 -4.34 -11.54 0.07
CA LEU A 187 -4.76 -10.15 0.26
C LEU A 187 -4.40 -9.57 1.63
N GLY A 188 -4.39 -8.24 1.67
CA GLY A 188 -4.22 -7.44 2.87
C GLY A 188 -4.70 -6.00 2.66
N TYR A 189 -4.35 -5.14 3.60
CA TYR A 189 -4.49 -3.70 3.44
C TYR A 189 -3.49 -2.97 4.33
N LEU A 190 -3.16 -1.72 3.97
CA LEU A 190 -2.37 -0.79 4.76
C LEU A 190 -3.17 0.50 4.99
N VAL A 191 -3.03 1.10 6.16
CA VAL A 191 -3.59 2.40 6.52
C VAL A 191 -2.48 3.24 7.12
N PHE A 192 -2.10 4.31 6.45
CA PHE A 192 -1.09 5.24 6.94
C PHE A 192 -1.67 6.18 7.99
N SER A 193 -0.89 6.49 9.02
CA SER A 193 -1.25 7.53 9.99
C SER A 193 -0.83 8.90 9.46
N GLY A 194 -1.72 9.58 8.76
CA GLY A 194 -1.43 10.88 8.15
C GLY A 194 -0.91 10.82 6.72
N ASN A 195 -0.89 11.99 6.08
CA ASN A 195 -0.52 12.14 4.67
C ASN A 195 1.01 12.11 4.43
N ASP A 196 1.83 12.01 5.49
CA ASP A 196 3.29 11.90 5.38
C ASP A 196 3.78 10.44 5.37
N CYS A 197 2.85 9.50 5.56
CA CYS A 197 3.11 8.06 5.53
C CYS A 197 4.24 7.64 6.47
N ARG A 198 4.39 8.30 7.64
CA ARG A 198 5.46 7.96 8.60
C ARG A 198 5.25 6.62 9.31
N LYS A 199 3.99 6.23 9.50
CA LYS A 199 3.64 4.95 10.14
C LYS A 199 2.43 4.37 9.44
N PHE A 200 2.27 3.06 9.50
CA PHE A 200 1.06 2.39 9.04
C PHE A 200 0.63 1.28 9.99
N LYS A 201 -0.64 0.91 9.87
CA LYS A 201 -1.21 -0.33 10.38
C LYS A 201 -1.88 -1.07 9.23
N GLY A 202 -1.92 -2.38 9.29
CA GLY A 202 -2.50 -3.18 8.21
C GLY A 202 -2.75 -4.60 8.63
N THR A 203 -3.19 -5.40 7.67
CA THR A 203 -3.29 -6.84 7.82
C THR A 203 -2.69 -7.58 6.63
N LEU A 204 -2.26 -8.81 6.89
CA LEU A 204 -1.77 -9.75 5.88
C LEU A 204 -2.48 -11.09 6.04
N ASN A 205 -2.92 -11.67 4.92
CA ASN A 205 -3.34 -13.06 4.85
C ASN A 205 -2.21 -13.91 4.25
N CYS A 206 -2.14 -15.17 4.65
CA CYS A 206 -1.27 -16.16 4.00
C CYS A 206 -1.81 -17.56 4.29
N ALA A 207 -2.43 -18.18 3.29
CA ALA A 207 -3.03 -19.51 3.41
C ALA A 207 -2.01 -20.58 3.83
N ALA A 208 -0.81 -20.62 3.24
CA ALA A 208 0.25 -21.57 3.61
C ALA A 208 0.65 -21.49 5.09
N LEU A 209 0.71 -20.27 5.64
CA LEU A 209 1.08 -20.02 7.03
C LEU A 209 -0.13 -20.03 7.97
N LYS A 210 -1.33 -20.31 7.45
CA LYS A 210 -2.62 -20.24 8.18
C LYS A 210 -2.88 -18.86 8.81
N TRP A 211 -2.38 -17.81 8.15
CA TRP A 211 -2.58 -16.44 8.58
C TRP A 211 -3.86 -15.86 7.99
N LYS A 212 -4.75 -15.41 8.87
CA LYS A 212 -5.98 -14.70 8.50
C LYS A 212 -6.06 -13.39 9.26
N ASN A 213 -6.05 -12.28 8.52
CA ASN A 213 -6.05 -10.91 9.03
C ASN A 213 -4.96 -10.66 10.09
N VAL A 214 -3.76 -11.21 9.87
CA VAL A 214 -2.65 -11.03 10.80
C VAL A 214 -2.25 -9.55 10.83
N PRO A 215 -2.18 -8.92 12.01
CA PRO A 215 -1.84 -7.50 12.10
C PRO A 215 -0.37 -7.28 11.74
N ILE A 216 -0.14 -6.26 10.92
CA ILE A 216 1.18 -5.72 10.64
C ILE A 216 1.19 -4.23 10.95
N THR A 217 2.30 -3.74 11.46
CA THR A 217 2.53 -2.30 11.67
C THR A 217 3.90 -1.94 11.14
N GLY A 218 4.07 -0.70 10.70
CA GLY A 218 5.38 -0.28 10.21
C GLY A 218 5.67 1.18 10.45
N HIS A 219 6.96 1.48 10.44
CA HIS A 219 7.51 2.81 10.66
C HIS A 219 8.50 3.13 9.54
N LYS A 220 8.34 4.30 8.92
CA LYS A 220 9.25 4.78 7.88
C LYS A 220 10.64 4.97 8.47
N VAL A 221 11.63 4.29 7.92
CA VAL A 221 13.05 4.40 8.29
C VAL A 221 13.72 5.44 7.41
N VAL A 222 13.55 5.31 6.09
CA VAL A 222 14.14 6.23 5.10
C VAL A 222 13.11 6.51 4.02
N GLY A 223 12.88 7.81 3.74
CA GLY A 223 12.10 8.23 2.57
C GLY A 223 12.94 8.06 1.30
N ARG A 224 12.33 7.57 0.23
CA ARG A 224 13.01 7.39 -1.06
C ARG A 224 12.29 8.17 -2.15
N SER A 225 13.05 8.60 -3.15
CA SER A 225 12.48 8.96 -4.44
C SER A 225 12.04 7.70 -5.17
N GLU A 226 11.29 7.86 -6.26
CA GLU A 226 10.94 6.76 -7.13
C GLU A 226 12.20 6.00 -7.60
N VAL A 227 12.18 4.67 -7.51
CA VAL A 227 13.28 3.80 -7.93
C VAL A 227 12.77 2.77 -8.91
N ASP A 228 13.44 2.64 -10.05
CA ASP A 228 13.17 1.61 -11.04
C ASP A 228 13.85 0.29 -10.65
N THR A 229 13.39 -0.29 -9.53
CA THR A 229 13.80 -1.63 -9.11
C THR A 229 12.93 -2.66 -9.82
N GLN A 230 13.54 -3.68 -10.42
CA GLN A 230 12.81 -4.79 -11.00
C GLN A 230 12.16 -5.63 -9.90
N VAL A 231 10.83 -5.61 -9.84
CA VAL A 231 10.01 -6.48 -8.97
C VAL A 231 9.27 -7.46 -9.86
N ARG A 232 9.45 -8.76 -9.63
CA ARG A 232 8.82 -9.82 -10.42
C ARG A 232 7.54 -10.28 -9.74
N TRP A 233 6.40 -10.13 -10.42
CA TRP A 233 5.12 -10.62 -9.95
C TRP A 233 4.88 -12.04 -10.46
N GLY A 234 4.43 -12.96 -9.59
CA GLY A 234 4.01 -14.30 -10.01
C GLY A 234 5.13 -15.28 -10.40
N GLU A 235 6.41 -14.85 -10.37
CA GLU A 235 7.56 -15.68 -10.66
C GLU A 235 8.37 -15.99 -9.39
N GLU A 236 9.06 -17.13 -9.41
CA GLU A 236 9.95 -17.55 -8.33
C GLU A 236 11.20 -16.65 -8.27
N GLY A 237 11.30 -15.85 -7.21
CA GLY A 237 12.55 -15.24 -6.74
C GLY A 237 13.02 -14.00 -7.51
N VAL A 238 13.27 -12.93 -6.76
CA VAL A 238 14.34 -11.99 -7.11
C VAL A 238 15.66 -12.75 -6.91
N LEU A 239 16.44 -12.94 -7.97
CA LEU A 239 17.85 -13.28 -7.83
C LEU A 239 18.53 -12.07 -7.18
N LEU A 240 18.89 -12.21 -5.89
CA LEU A 240 19.78 -11.28 -5.21
C LEU A 240 21.23 -11.46 -5.70
#